data_AF-A0A2P0QFS5-F1
#
_entry.id   AF-A0A2P0QFS5-F1
#
_cell.length_a   1.000
_cell.length_b   1.000
_cell.length_c   1.000
_cell.angle_alpha   90.00
_cell.angle_beta   90.00
_cell.angle_gamma   90.00
#
_symmetry.space_group_name_H-M   'P 1'
#
loop_
_entity.id
_entity.type
_entity.pdbx_description
1 polymer ?
#
loop_
_entity_poly.entity_id
_entity_poly.type
_entity_poly.pdbx_seq_one_letter_code
_entity_poly.pdbx_strand_id
1 'polypeptide(L)'
;MDQKFRTTSGSIISVDPLRESSAPLELGDPAAERGVGNLVPANLIRKQIERVIREYGSDPAEAALAICVILDGNLGLAEDGYFDDDETVMKAILAADPAWS
;
A
#
# COMPACT_ATOMS: atom_id res chain seq x y z
N MET A 1 -6.12 -39.21 -18.45
CA MET A 1 -4.70 -39.63 -18.42
C MET A 1 -4.15 -39.12 -17.10
N ASP A 2 -3.89 -40.01 -16.14
CA ASP A 2 -3.41 -39.61 -14.81
C ASP A 2 -1.95 -39.15 -14.85
N GLN A 3 -1.66 -38.01 -14.22
CA GLN A 3 -0.31 -37.52 -14.02
C GLN A 3 0.21 -37.97 -12.66
N LYS A 4 1.43 -38.48 -12.62
CA LYS A 4 2.07 -39.00 -11.40
C LYS A 4 3.26 -38.14 -11.02
N PHE A 5 3.24 -37.60 -9.81
CA PHE A 5 4.30 -36.76 -9.25
C PHE A 5 4.92 -37.44 -8.04
N ARG A 6 6.26 -37.39 -7.95
CA ARG A 6 6.99 -37.94 -6.81
C ARG A 6 7.30 -36.81 -5.83
N THR A 7 6.91 -36.98 -4.57
CA THR A 7 7.18 -36.01 -3.51
C THR A 7 8.61 -36.16 -2.99
N THR A 8 9.08 -35.15 -2.26
CA THR A 8 10.41 -35.13 -1.62
C THR A 8 10.59 -36.22 -0.56
N SER A 9 9.49 -36.73 0.01
CA SER A 9 9.49 -37.90 0.91
C SER A 9 9.53 -39.24 0.15
N GLY A 10 9.48 -39.19 -1.19
CA GLY A 10 9.57 -40.35 -2.07
C GLY A 10 8.24 -40.99 -2.45
N SER A 11 7.12 -40.54 -1.86
CA SER A 11 5.75 -40.99 -2.18
C SER A 11 5.34 -40.53 -3.58
N ILE A 12 4.54 -41.34 -4.28
CA ILE A 12 3.99 -40.97 -5.60
C ILE A 12 2.52 -40.58 -5.41
N ILE A 13 2.18 -39.35 -5.80
CA ILE A 13 0.81 -38.84 -5.85
C ILE A 13 0.35 -38.92 -7.31
N SER A 14 -0.79 -39.58 -7.54
CA SER A 14 -1.44 -39.62 -8.85
C SER A 14 -2.61 -38.64 -8.82
N VAL A 15 -2.58 -37.67 -9.73
CA VAL A 15 -3.65 -36.68 -9.93
C VAL A 15 -4.26 -36.91 -11.30
N ASP A 16 -5.59 -37.01 -11.34
CA ASP A 16 -6.34 -37.01 -12.58
C ASP A 16 -6.71 -35.55 -12.92
N PRO A 17 -6.10 -34.94 -13.96
CA PRO A 17 -6.32 -33.53 -14.29
C PRO A 17 -7.76 -33.22 -14.70
N LEU A 18 -8.53 -34.24 -15.08
CA LEU A 18 -9.95 -34.11 -15.46
C LEU A 18 -10.90 -34.29 -14.27
N ARG A 19 -10.37 -34.64 -13.08
CA ARG A 19 -11.13 -34.84 -11.85
C ARG A 19 -11.16 -33.60 -10.95
N GLU A 20 -10.69 -32.46 -11.46
CA GLU A 20 -10.79 -31.19 -10.75
C GLU A 20 -12.24 -30.67 -10.78
N SER A 21 -12.88 -30.82 -9.62
CA SER A 21 -13.92 -29.95 -9.04
C SER A 21 -14.65 -29.02 -10.02
N SER A 22 -15.94 -29.31 -10.25
CA SER A 22 -16.92 -28.44 -10.90
C SER A 22 -17.26 -27.15 -10.12
N ALA A 23 -16.34 -26.64 -9.30
CA ALA A 23 -16.48 -25.33 -8.68
C ALA A 23 -15.81 -24.31 -9.60
N PRO A 24 -16.54 -23.30 -10.09
CA PRO A 24 -15.92 -22.20 -10.81
C PRO A 24 -14.85 -21.57 -9.92
N LEU A 25 -13.60 -21.59 -10.38
CA LEU A 25 -12.58 -20.69 -9.85
C LEU A 25 -12.99 -19.29 -10.30
N GLU A 26 -13.77 -18.60 -9.48
CA GLU A 26 -14.04 -17.18 -9.72
C GLU A 26 -12.74 -16.42 -9.50
N LEU A 27 -12.15 -15.96 -10.60
CA LEU A 27 -11.10 -14.97 -10.56
C LEU A 27 -11.74 -13.70 -9.99
N GLY A 28 -11.41 -13.37 -8.74
CA GLY A 28 -11.93 -12.18 -8.08
C GLY A 28 -11.74 -10.95 -8.96
N ASP A 29 -12.71 -10.05 -8.94
CA ASP A 29 -12.68 -8.84 -9.78
C ASP A 29 -11.40 -8.04 -9.48
N PRO A 30 -10.46 -7.93 -10.44
CA PRO A 30 -9.24 -7.15 -10.24
C PRO A 30 -9.52 -5.64 -10.08
N ALA A 31 -10.72 -5.17 -10.42
CA ALA A 31 -11.16 -3.80 -10.13
C ALA A 31 -11.70 -3.64 -8.70
N ALA A 32 -12.05 -4.73 -8.01
CA ALA A 32 -12.42 -4.73 -6.59
C ALA A 32 -11.20 -4.74 -5.67
N GLU A 33 -10.05 -5.19 -6.18
CA GLU A 33 -8.77 -4.87 -5.55
C GLU A 33 -8.52 -3.37 -5.72
N ARG A 34 -8.44 -2.62 -4.61
CA ARG A 34 -7.91 -1.25 -4.63
C ARG A 34 -6.49 -1.36 -5.18
N GLY A 35 -6.37 -1.19 -6.49
CA GLY A 35 -5.14 -1.43 -7.22
C GLY A 35 -4.03 -0.65 -6.55
N VAL A 36 -2.94 -1.36 -6.25
CA VAL A 36 -1.66 -0.80 -5.78
C VAL A 36 -0.97 -0.03 -6.93
N GLY A 37 -1.77 0.63 -7.78
CA GLY A 37 -1.36 1.31 -8.99
C GLY A 37 -0.66 2.59 -8.61
N ASN A 38 0.65 2.61 -8.80
CA ASN A 38 1.55 3.73 -8.49
C ASN A 38 1.70 4.09 -7.01
N LEU A 39 1.75 3.10 -6.11
CA LEU A 39 2.41 3.37 -4.82
C LEU A 39 3.87 3.71 -5.12
N VAL A 40 4.26 4.94 -4.78
CA VAL A 40 5.68 5.24 -4.57
C VAL A 40 6.22 4.11 -3.69
N PRO A 41 7.31 3.43 -4.11
CA PRO A 41 7.84 2.32 -3.35
C PRO A 41 8.00 2.71 -1.87
N ALA A 42 7.49 1.91 -0.93
CA ALA A 42 7.47 2.28 0.49
C ALA A 42 8.86 2.64 1.05
N ASN A 43 9.92 2.11 0.43
CA ASN A 43 11.30 2.48 0.74
C ASN A 43 11.67 3.92 0.33
N LEU A 44 11.03 4.50 -0.69
CA LEU A 44 11.23 5.90 -1.08
C LEU A 44 10.53 6.85 -0.11
N ILE A 45 9.28 6.56 0.27
CA ILE A 45 8.55 7.32 1.32
C ILE A 45 9.36 7.29 2.62
N ARG A 46 9.85 6.11 3.02
CA ARG A 46 10.71 5.98 4.21
C ARG A 46 11.95 6.88 4.14
N LYS A 47 12.65 6.91 3.00
CA LYS A 47 13.84 7.77 2.82
C LYS A 47 13.49 9.26 2.88
N GLN A 48 12.32 9.66 2.38
CA GLN A 48 11.84 11.04 2.48
C GLN A 48 11.55 11.42 3.93
N ILE A 49 10.85 10.56 4.67
CA ILE A 49 10.59 10.74 6.11
C ILE A 49 11.92 10.87 6.88
N GLU A 50 12.87 9.96 6.66
CA GLU A 50 14.17 10.00 7.31
C GLU A 50 14.98 11.26 6.98
N ARG A 51 14.77 11.86 5.80
CA ARG A 51 15.39 13.14 5.43
C ARG A 51 14.76 14.27 6.24
N VAL A 52 13.43 14.35 6.26
CA VAL A 52 12.69 15.37 7.02
C VAL A 52 13.08 15.33 8.50
N ILE A 53 13.11 14.15 9.11
CA ILE A 53 13.52 14.02 10.53
C ILE A 53 14.94 14.58 10.76
N ARG A 54 15.87 14.40 9.81
CA ARG A 54 17.23 14.93 9.92
C ARG A 54 17.28 16.45 9.71
N GLU A 55 16.51 16.96 8.76
CA GLU A 55 16.46 18.39 8.42
C GLU A 55 15.82 19.21 9.55
N TYR A 56 14.71 18.72 10.09
CA TYR A 56 13.97 19.34 11.19
C TYR A 56 14.43 18.83 12.57
N GLY A 57 15.66 18.31 12.70
CA GLY A 57 16.13 17.65 13.93
C GLY A 57 16.10 18.52 15.20
N SER A 58 15.94 19.84 15.07
CA SER A 58 15.74 20.78 16.17
C SER A 58 14.27 21.09 16.50
N ASP A 59 13.33 20.75 15.61
CA ASP A 59 11.88 20.96 15.78
C ASP A 59 11.08 19.70 15.39
N PRO A 60 10.82 18.80 16.37
CA PRO A 60 10.04 17.60 16.13
C PRO A 60 8.59 17.85 15.73
N ALA A 61 8.00 18.98 16.11
CA ALA A 61 6.61 19.30 15.79
C ALA A 61 6.49 19.68 14.31
N GLU A 62 7.41 20.50 13.82
CA GLU A 62 7.46 20.85 12.39
C GLU A 62 7.83 19.64 11.53
N ALA A 63 8.74 18.77 12.01
CA ALA A 63 9.06 17.51 11.36
C ALA A 63 7.82 16.61 11.20
N ALA A 64 7.03 16.46 12.26
CA ALA A 64 5.81 15.64 12.24
C ALA A 64 4.78 16.19 11.25
N LEU A 65 4.59 17.51 11.22
CA LEU A 65 3.66 18.15 10.30
C LEU A 65 4.06 17.94 8.83
N ALA A 66 5.34 18.14 8.51
CA ALA A 66 5.88 17.90 7.18
C ALA A 66 5.76 16.42 6.76
N ILE A 67 5.92 15.49 7.70
CA ILE A 67 5.70 14.05 7.44
C ILE A 67 4.23 13.77 7.11
N CYS A 68 3.27 14.37 7.83
CA CYS A 68 1.85 14.20 7.52
C CYS A 68 1.51 14.65 6.09
N VAL A 69 2.06 15.78 5.65
CA VAL A 69 1.91 16.27 4.27
C VAL A 69 2.52 15.29 3.25
N ILE A 70 3.72 14.75 3.53
CA ILE A 70 4.34 13.74 2.66
C ILE A 70 3.47 12.48 2.57
N LEU A 71 2.98 12.00 3.71
CA LEU A 71 2.16 10.79 3.74
C LEU A 71 0.86 11.00 2.97
N ASP A 72 0.21 12.15 3.14
CA ASP A 72 -1.01 12.49 2.42
C ASP A 72 -0.80 12.52 0.90
N GLY A 73 0.18 13.28 0.42
CA GLY A 73 0.48 13.39 -1.01
C GLY A 73 0.88 12.06 -1.69
N ASN A 74 1.20 11.01 -0.93
CA ASN A 74 1.53 9.68 -1.45
C ASN A 74 0.41 8.64 -1.24
N LEU A 75 -0.45 8.81 -0.23
CA LEU A 75 -1.40 7.79 0.21
C LEU A 75 -2.87 8.25 0.23
N GLY A 76 -3.15 9.54 0.03
CA GLY A 76 -4.51 10.10 0.04
C GLY A 76 -5.21 10.01 1.40
N LEU A 77 -4.46 10.22 2.49
CA LEU A 77 -4.95 9.97 3.84
C LEU A 77 -6.04 10.97 4.28
N ALA A 78 -5.95 12.23 3.86
CA ALA A 78 -6.95 13.25 4.14
C ALA A 78 -8.30 12.93 3.46
N GLU A 79 -8.28 12.41 2.23
CA GLU A 79 -9.51 12.00 1.53
C GLU A 79 -10.23 10.85 2.25
N ASP A 80 -9.46 10.00 2.93
CA ASP A 80 -9.96 8.90 3.74
C ASP A 80 -10.32 9.33 5.20
N GLY A 81 -10.21 10.61 5.54
CA GLY A 81 -10.60 11.17 6.84
C GLY A 81 -9.62 10.94 7.99
N TYR A 82 -8.38 10.54 7.71
CA TYR A 82 -7.38 10.26 8.75
C TYR A 82 -6.93 11.49 9.56
N PHE A 83 -7.18 12.70 9.04
CA PHE A 83 -6.72 13.95 9.64
C PHE A 83 -7.86 14.92 9.99
N ASP A 84 -9.13 14.48 9.93
CA ASP A 84 -10.30 15.35 10.13
C ASP A 84 -10.30 16.03 11.51
N ASP A 85 -9.75 15.36 12.52
CA ASP A 85 -9.68 15.86 13.90
C ASP A 85 -8.45 16.76 14.16
N ASP A 86 -7.55 16.93 13.18
CA ASP A 86 -6.33 17.75 13.32
C ASP A 86 -6.32 18.92 12.33
N GLU A 87 -6.86 20.04 12.79
CA GLU A 87 -6.94 21.28 12.01
C GLU A 87 -5.56 21.80 11.56
N THR A 88 -4.49 21.51 12.30
CA THR A 88 -3.14 21.97 11.98
C THR A 88 -2.60 21.19 10.78
N VAL A 89 -2.78 19.87 10.78
CA VAL A 89 -2.40 19.00 9.67
C VAL A 89 -3.22 19.32 8.43
N MET A 90 -4.54 19.50 8.57
CA MET A 90 -5.40 19.85 7.45
C MET A 90 -4.98 21.17 6.79
N LYS A 91 -4.68 22.21 7.59
CA LYS A 91 -4.17 23.48 7.05
C LYS A 91 -2.85 23.30 6.30
N ALA A 92 -1.94 22.48 6.81
CA ALA A 92 -0.65 22.23 6.17
C ALA A 92 -0.79 21.48 4.85
N ILE A 93 -1.68 20.49 4.79
CA ILE A 93 -1.99 19.75 3.55
C ILE A 93 -2.57 20.70 2.50
N LEU A 94 -3.54 21.52 2.88
CA LEU A 94 -4.16 22.51 1.97
C LEU A 94 -3.17 23.57 1.48
N ALA A 95 -2.23 23.98 2.32
CA ALA A 95 -1.18 24.92 1.93
C ALA A 95 -0.12 24.30 0.99
N ALA A 96 0.02 22.98 1.00
CA ALA A 96 0.97 22.25 0.18
C ALA A 96 0.41 21.83 -1.19
N ASP A 97 -0.91 21.83 -1.37
CA ASP A 97 -1.56 21.49 -2.64
C ASP A 97 -1.72 22.74 -3.56
N PRO A 98 -1.00 22.80 -4.71
CA PRO A 98 -1.14 23.89 -5.66
C PRO A 98 -2.47 23.89 -6.45
N ALA A 99 -3.32 22.87 -6.32
CA ALA A 99 -4.60 22.80 -7.02
C ALA A 99 -5.63 23.84 -6.56
N TRP A 100 -5.42 24.49 -5.41
CA TRP A 100 -6.31 25.50 -4.83
C TRP A 100 -5.70 26.92 -4.72
N SER A 101 -4.58 27.20 -5.42
CA SER A 101 -3.99 28.56 -5.49
C SER A 101 -4.54 29.42 -6.62
#